data_AF-A0A8T3MFV8-F1
#
_entry.id   AF-A0A8T3MFV8-F1
#
_cell.length_a   1.000
_cell.length_b   1.000
_cell.length_c   1.000
_cell.angle_alpha   90.00
_cell.angle_beta   90.00
_cell.angle_gamma   90.00
#
_symmetry.space_group_name_H-M   'P 1'
#
loop_
_entity.id
_entity.type
_entity.pdbx_description
1 polymer ?
#
loop_
_entity_poly.entity_id
_entity_poly.type
_entity_poly.pdbx_seq_one_letter_code
_entity_poly.pdbx_strand_id
1 'polypeptide(L)'
;MPLHSDIENFALIKVVGVGGGGSNAVNRMIRAELMGVEFITVNCDAQALLLSDAPHKIRIGDKITRGLGAGADPSVGRKCAEDDTEKL
;
A
#
# COMPACT_ATOMS: atom_id res chain seq x y z
N MET A 1 9.55 -40.59 10.19
CA MET A 1 9.81 -39.20 10.63
C MET A 1 8.99 -38.30 9.72
N PRO A 2 7.91 -37.66 10.18
CA PRO A 2 7.22 -36.71 9.31
C PRO A 2 8.13 -35.49 9.17
N LEU A 3 8.42 -35.09 7.92
CA LEU A 3 8.99 -33.78 7.65
C LEU A 3 7.97 -32.75 8.19
N HIS A 4 8.28 -32.11 9.33
CA HIS A 4 7.70 -30.80 9.59
C HIS A 4 8.14 -29.93 8.42
N SER A 5 7.18 -29.39 7.68
CA SER A 5 7.50 -28.54 6.55
C SER A 5 8.24 -27.31 7.06
N ASP A 6 9.46 -27.07 6.57
CA ASP A 6 10.25 -25.85 6.81
C ASP A 6 9.51 -24.55 6.40
N ILE A 7 8.30 -24.67 5.85
CA ILE A 7 7.37 -23.62 5.47
C ILE A 7 6.88 -22.82 6.69
N GLU A 8 6.81 -23.41 7.89
CA GLU A 8 6.19 -22.75 9.07
C GLU A 8 7.04 -21.64 9.71
N ASN A 9 8.29 -21.43 9.30
CA ASN A 9 9.21 -20.49 9.97
C ASN A 9 9.65 -19.26 9.14
N PHE A 10 9.08 -19.01 7.96
CA PHE A 10 9.39 -17.79 7.22
C PHE A 10 8.48 -16.64 7.64
N ALA A 11 9.10 -15.54 8.08
CA ALA A 11 8.38 -14.31 8.36
C ALA A 11 7.74 -13.77 7.08
N LEU A 12 6.43 -13.51 7.13
CA LEU A 12 5.71 -12.86 6.04
C LEU A 12 6.02 -11.36 6.07
N ILE A 13 6.78 -10.88 5.10
CA ILE A 13 7.18 -9.48 5.00
C ILE A 13 6.19 -8.75 4.09
N LYS A 14 5.55 -7.70 4.61
CA LYS A 14 4.71 -6.78 3.85
C LYS A 14 5.32 -5.39 3.84
N VAL A 15 5.38 -4.76 2.66
CA VAL A 15 5.82 -3.38 2.51
C VAL A 15 4.65 -2.53 2.03
N VAL A 16 4.29 -1.53 2.83
CA VAL A 16 3.15 -0.63 2.57
C VAL A 16 3.68 0.74 2.17
N GLY A 17 3.48 1.11 0.91
CA GLY A 17 3.78 2.45 0.39
C GLY A 17 2.58 3.37 0.56
N VAL A 18 2.71 4.41 1.40
CA VAL A 18 1.63 5.38 1.66
C VAL A 18 1.86 6.67 0.88
N GLY A 19 0.83 7.16 0.20
CA GLY A 19 0.87 8.39 -0.60
C GLY A 19 1.72 8.27 -1.87
N GLY A 20 1.94 9.39 -2.57
CA GLY A 20 2.66 9.40 -3.84
C GLY A 20 4.13 8.98 -3.73
N GLY A 21 4.85 9.49 -2.72
CA GLY A 21 6.24 9.12 -2.46
C GLY A 21 6.42 7.64 -2.10
N GLY A 22 5.55 7.12 -1.21
CA GLY A 22 5.56 5.72 -0.82
C GLY A 22 5.21 4.79 -1.99
N SER A 23 4.22 5.15 -2.80
CA SER A 23 3.86 4.39 -4.02
C SER A 23 5.03 4.33 -5.01
N ASN A 24 5.73 5.45 -5.22
CA ASN A 24 6.91 5.49 -6.09
C ASN A 24 8.06 4.63 -5.55
N ALA A 25 8.27 4.59 -4.23
CA ALA A 25 9.27 3.74 -3.61
C ALA A 25 8.93 2.26 -3.80
N VAL A 26 7.68 1.86 -3.57
CA VAL A 26 7.19 0.49 -3.81
C VAL A 26 7.38 0.08 -5.27
N ASN A 27 7.00 0.93 -6.22
CA ASN A 27 7.22 0.66 -7.65
C ASN A 27 8.70 0.38 -7.96
N ARG A 28 9.63 1.13 -7.37
CA ARG A 28 11.07 0.88 -7.54
C ARG A 28 11.51 -0.45 -6.96
N MET A 29 10.98 -0.84 -5.79
CA MET A 29 11.28 -2.14 -5.18
C MET A 29 10.77 -3.30 -6.04
N ILE A 30 9.56 -3.17 -6.59
CA ILE A 30 8.97 -4.17 -7.51
C ILE A 30 9.80 -4.28 -8.79
N ARG A 31 10.16 -3.15 -9.42
CA ARG A 31 10.97 -3.12 -10.65
C ARG A 31 12.41 -3.60 -10.42
N ALA A 32 12.90 -3.51 -9.19
CA ALA A 32 14.18 -4.09 -8.79
C ALA A 32 14.08 -5.58 -8.43
N GLU A 33 12.90 -6.20 -8.66
CA GLU A 33 12.64 -7.62 -8.44
C GLU A 33 12.95 -8.08 -7.01
N LEU A 34 12.61 -7.25 -6.02
CA LEU A 34 12.78 -7.62 -4.61
C LEU A 34 11.84 -8.79 -4.26
N MET A 35 12.44 -9.94 -3.94
CA MET A 35 11.73 -11.19 -3.68
C MET A 35 11.33 -11.34 -2.20
N GLY A 36 10.30 -12.16 -1.96
CA GLY A 36 9.86 -12.51 -0.60
C GLY A 36 9.10 -11.42 0.14
N VAL A 37 8.63 -10.39 -0.59
CA VAL A 37 7.89 -9.25 -0.02
C VAL A 37 6.54 -9.10 -0.72
N GLU A 38 5.48 -8.96 0.08
CA GLU A 38 4.16 -8.56 -0.40
C GLU A 38 4.09 -7.03 -0.46
N PHE A 39 3.87 -6.48 -1.65
CA PHE A 39 3.79 -5.04 -1.86
C PHE A 39 2.36 -4.53 -1.85
N ILE A 40 2.13 -3.48 -1.05
CA ILE A 40 0.85 -2.82 -0.90
C ILE A 40 1.06 -1.32 -1.12
N THR A 41 0.16 -0.67 -1.84
CA THR A 41 0.11 0.80 -1.91
C THR A 41 -1.21 1.33 -1.39
N VAL A 42 -1.13 2.39 -0.58
CA VAL A 42 -2.27 3.08 0.01
C VAL A 42 -2.24 4.54 -0.43
N ASN A 43 -3.32 5.05 -1.02
CA ASN A 43 -3.38 6.46 -1.40
C ASN A 43 -4.82 6.99 -1.43
N CYS A 44 -4.95 8.30 -1.25
CA CYS A 44 -6.22 9.03 -1.45
C CYS A 44 -6.35 9.64 -2.85
N ASP A 45 -5.26 9.64 -3.62
CA ASP A 45 -5.23 10.02 -5.03
C ASP A 45 -5.43 8.77 -5.90
N ALA A 46 -6.54 8.74 -6.63
CA ALA A 46 -6.89 7.63 -7.52
C ALA A 46 -5.93 7.52 -8.71
N GLN A 47 -5.45 8.64 -9.23
CA GLN A 47 -4.53 8.67 -10.37
C GLN A 47 -3.17 8.08 -9.97
N ALA A 48 -2.70 8.41 -8.77
CA ALA A 48 -1.46 7.83 -8.24
C ALA A 48 -1.57 6.31 -8.03
N LEU A 49 -2.72 5.80 -7.57
CA LEU A 49 -2.95 4.35 -7.42
C LEU A 49 -3.03 3.62 -8.77
N LEU A 50 -3.59 4.26 -9.80
CA LEU A 50 -3.61 3.71 -11.17
C LEU A 50 -2.19 3.47 -11.71
N LEU A 51 -1.22 4.28 -11.30
CA LEU A 51 0.20 4.18 -11.69
C LEU A 51 1.03 3.25 -10.78
N SER A 52 0.41 2.63 -9.77
CA SER A 52 1.10 1.70 -8.86
C SER A 52 1.24 0.31 -9.49
N ASP A 53 2.46 -0.21 -9.43
CA ASP A 53 2.85 -1.55 -9.86
C ASP A 53 2.50 -2.60 -8.79
N ALA A 54 2.12 -2.17 -7.59
CA ALA A 54 1.78 -3.09 -6.50
C ALA A 54 0.52 -3.92 -6.83
N PRO A 55 0.51 -5.22 -6.52
CA PRO A 55 -0.66 -6.08 -6.71
C PRO A 55 -1.82 -5.65 -5.80
N HIS A 56 -1.51 -5.20 -4.58
CA HIS A 56 -2.51 -4.73 -3.62
C HIS A 56 -2.54 -3.19 -3.59
N LYS A 57 -3.69 -2.64 -3.98
CA LYS A 57 -3.93 -1.19 -4.10
C LYS A 57 -5.15 -0.82 -3.27
N ILE A 58 -4.92 -0.03 -2.22
CA ILE A 58 -5.96 0.39 -1.28
C ILE A 58 -6.21 1.89 -1.46
N ARG A 59 -7.41 2.22 -1.96
CA ARG A 59 -7.87 3.60 -2.06
C ARG A 59 -8.61 4.00 -0.80
N ILE A 60 -8.16 5.09 -0.19
CA ILE A 60 -8.74 5.66 1.04
C ILE A 60 -9.27 7.07 0.80
N GLY A 61 -10.24 7.50 1.61
CA GLY A 61 -10.75 8.87 1.59
C GLY A 61 -11.71 9.19 0.44
N ASP A 62 -12.38 8.21 -0.17
CA ASP A 62 -13.29 8.45 -1.30
C ASP A 62 -14.37 9.49 -1.00
N LYS A 63 -14.90 9.48 0.24
CA LYS A 63 -15.90 10.43 0.73
C LYS A 63 -15.34 11.85 0.95
N ILE A 64 -14.03 11.97 1.17
CA ILE A 64 -13.36 13.22 1.56
C ILE A 64 -12.72 13.89 0.35
N THR A 65 -11.90 13.15 -0.40
CA THR A 65 -11.08 13.68 -1.50
C THR A 65 -11.70 13.48 -2.87
N ARG A 66 -12.69 12.57 -2.98
CA ARG A 66 -13.26 12.14 -4.27
C ARG A 66 -12.18 11.62 -5.24
N GLY A 67 -11.11 11.04 -4.70
CA GLY A 67 -10.00 10.50 -5.48
C GLY A 67 -8.99 11.55 -5.98
N LEU A 68 -9.07 12.82 -5.54
CA LEU A 68 -8.16 13.90 -5.95
C LEU A 68 -6.91 14.03 -5.07
N GLY A 69 -6.80 13.21 -4.02
CA GLY A 69 -5.71 13.29 -3.05
C GLY A 69 -5.94 14.31 -1.93
N ALA A 70 -5.02 14.31 -0.96
CA ALA A 70 -5.08 15.14 0.24
C ALA A 70 -4.55 16.58 0.04
N GLY A 71 -4.04 16.91 -1.15
CA GLY A 71 -3.52 18.26 -1.44
C GLY A 71 -2.34 18.69 -0.56
N ALA A 72 -1.49 17.74 -0.16
CA ALA A 72 -0.40 17.93 0.81
C ALA A 72 -0.84 18.37 2.23
N ASP A 73 -2.14 18.33 2.54
CA ASP A 73 -2.65 18.55 3.89
C ASP A 73 -2.62 17.21 4.69
N PRO A 74 -1.78 17.11 5.75
CA PRO A 74 -1.69 15.89 6.54
C PRO A 74 -2.98 15.59 7.33
N SER A 75 -3.77 16.61 7.66
CA SER A 75 -5.04 16.43 8.37
C SER A 75 -6.09 15.74 7.50
N VAL A 76 -6.11 16.06 6.20
CA VAL A 76 -6.96 15.39 5.21
C VAL A 76 -6.53 13.94 5.05
N GLY A 77 -5.23 13.70 4.89
CA GLY A 77 -4.68 12.34 4.79
C GLY A 77 -5.01 11.47 6.00
N ARG A 78 -4.93 12.02 7.22
CA ARG A 78 -5.33 11.33 8.45
C ARG A 78 -6.80 10.94 8.44
N LYS A 79 -7.70 11.88 8.15
CA LYS A 79 -9.15 11.61 8.09
C LYS A 79 -9.47 10.55 7.05
N CYS A 80 -8.79 10.56 5.90
CA CYS A 80 -8.96 9.54 4.87
C CYS A 80 -8.63 8.13 5.39
N ALA A 81 -7.56 7.99 6.18
CA ALA A 81 -7.17 6.71 6.74
C ALA A 81 -8.12 6.25 7.86
N GLU A 82 -8.55 7.18 8.73
CA GLU A 82 -9.50 6.90 9.82
C GLU A 82 -10.86 6.42 9.27
N ASP A 83 -11.42 7.12 8.28
CA ASP A 83 -12.72 6.80 7.67
C ASP A 83 -12.75 5.44 6.95
N ASP A 84 -11.58 4.94 6.53
CA ASP A 84 -11.43 3.71 5.75
C ASP A 84 -10.59 2.64 6.50
N THR A 85 -10.61 2.67 7.84
CA THR A 85 -9.85 1.72 8.69
C THR A 85 -10.15 0.25 8.35
N GLU A 86 -11.39 -0.09 7.98
CA GLU A 86 -11.76 -1.48 7.63
C GLU A 86 -11.10 -1.98 6.33
N LYS A 87 -10.62 -1.07 5.47
CA LYS A 87 -9.93 -1.42 4.22
C LYS A 87 -8.43 -1.66 4.42
N LEU A 88 -7.88 -1.24 5.56
CA LEU A 88 -6.45 -1.30 5.91
C LEU A 88 -6.15 -2.56 6.71
#